data_AF-A0AA39YZ77-F1
#
_entry.id   AF-A0AA39YZ77-F1
#
_cell.length_a   1.000
_cell.length_b   1.000
_cell.length_c   1.000
_cell.angle_alpha   90.00
_cell.angle_beta   90.00
_cell.angle_gamma   90.00
#
_symmetry.space_group_name_H-M   'P 1'
#
loop_
_entity.id
_entity.type
_entity.pdbx_description
1 polymer ?
#
loop_
_entity_poly.entity_id
_entity_poly.type
_entity_poly.pdbx_seq_one_letter_code
_entity_poly.pdbx_strand_id
1 'polypeptide(L)'
;MEKTATASAHSAAPSFQTHVEPDLHLQSKMKSLRTINTLRLGATALALGMSLTVLGTSGNTLRVYEETHVSTPHYLPLWPEHFNIRPTVSLVAGSVFIILASIASLCCSKITTLRNKTTLHTSTTLAAPAIGLIASLISVIFFYAANSSDTVDTFASWTCRWRDIPMGQQPHWGTLCRQSYAGLYLAVLLIPVEVVGLGLAVWEKKVGGYVEGYQGARKSPALS
;
A
#
# COMPACT_ATOMS: atom_id res chain seq x y z
N MET A 1 29.63 69.87 41.78
CA MET A 1 29.61 68.41 41.52
C MET A 1 28.34 67.88 42.18
N GLU A 2 27.19 68.01 41.53
CA GLU A 2 26.61 67.07 40.55
C GLU A 2 26.11 65.78 41.22
N LYS A 3 24.79 65.69 41.48
CA LYS A 3 23.82 64.81 40.79
C LYS A 3 22.47 64.78 41.53
N THR A 4 21.46 65.33 40.88
CA THR A 4 20.03 64.98 40.95
C THR A 4 19.78 63.54 40.52
N ALA A 5 18.86 62.83 41.17
CA ALA A 5 17.91 61.94 40.48
C ALA A 5 16.79 61.45 41.43
N THR A 6 15.58 61.81 41.03
CA THR A 6 14.25 61.33 41.45
C THR A 6 14.09 59.81 41.30
N ALA A 7 13.58 59.14 42.32
CA ALA A 7 13.07 57.77 42.20
C ALA A 7 11.57 57.82 41.85
N SER A 8 11.26 57.63 40.57
CA SER A 8 9.90 57.38 40.07
C SER A 8 9.66 55.87 39.93
N ALA A 9 8.42 55.49 40.19
CA ALA A 9 7.89 54.14 40.24
C ALA A 9 8.25 53.25 39.04
N HIS A 10 8.47 51.97 39.31
CA HIS A 10 8.21 50.90 38.35
C HIS A 10 7.25 49.90 39.00
N SER A 11 5.97 50.09 38.67
CA SER A 11 4.92 49.10 38.88
C SER A 11 5.23 47.91 37.97
N ALA A 12 5.68 46.80 38.55
CA ALA A 12 5.89 45.55 37.84
C ALA A 12 4.53 44.92 37.54
N ALA A 13 4.06 45.05 36.30
CA ALA A 13 2.98 44.22 35.78
C ALA A 13 3.56 42.88 35.31
N PRO A 14 3.13 41.73 35.83
CA PRO A 14 3.43 40.44 35.23
C PRO A 14 2.48 40.23 34.04
N SER A 15 2.93 40.51 32.81
CA SER A 15 2.17 40.19 31.60
C SER A 15 2.23 38.69 31.33
N PHE A 16 1.29 37.98 31.95
CA PHE A 16 0.46 36.90 31.41
C PHE A 16 1.11 35.99 30.34
N GLN A 17 1.50 34.79 30.79
CA GLN A 17 1.75 33.60 29.97
C GLN A 17 0.51 33.23 29.14
N THR A 18 0.52 33.51 27.83
CA THR A 18 -0.49 32.94 26.91
C THR A 18 0.04 32.44 25.58
N HIS A 19 1.34 32.58 25.31
CA HIS A 19 1.92 32.18 24.01
C HIS A 19 2.55 30.77 23.98
N VAL A 20 2.74 30.09 25.13
CA VAL A 20 3.48 28.81 25.19
C VAL A 20 2.61 27.59 24.85
N GLU A 21 1.32 27.62 25.16
CA GLU A 21 0.39 26.51 24.94
C GLU A 21 0.07 26.19 23.45
N PRO A 22 -0.18 27.18 22.56
CA PRO A 22 -0.51 26.88 21.17
C PRO A 22 0.68 26.34 20.35
N ASP A 23 1.91 26.73 20.67
CA ASP A 23 3.11 26.27 19.95
C ASP A 23 3.44 24.79 20.27
N LEU A 24 3.17 24.33 21.50
CA LEU A 24 3.35 22.93 21.90
C LEU A 24 2.37 21.99 21.18
N HIS A 25 1.10 22.41 21.03
CA HIS A 25 0.09 21.64 20.32
C HIS A 25 0.44 21.49 18.82
N LEU A 26 0.91 22.55 18.17
CA LEU A 26 1.34 22.53 16.77
C LEU A 26 2.56 21.60 16.56
N GLN A 27 3.56 21.69 17.44
CA GLN A 27 4.72 20.80 17.46
C GLN A 27 4.31 19.33 17.58
N SER A 28 3.36 19.01 18.47
CA SER A 28 2.82 17.65 18.63
C SER A 28 2.15 17.14 17.34
N LYS A 29 1.33 17.97 16.68
CA LYS A 29 0.70 17.60 15.39
C LYS A 29 1.73 17.40 14.28
N MET A 30 2.77 18.23 14.20
CA MET A 30 3.86 18.04 13.25
C MET A 30 4.64 16.74 13.48
N LYS A 31 4.89 16.37 14.74
CA LYS A 31 5.49 15.06 15.09
C LYS A 31 4.57 13.92 14.66
N SER A 32 3.27 14.02 14.94
CA SER A 32 2.28 13.04 14.50
C SER A 32 2.26 12.85 12.99
N LEU A 33 2.29 13.92 12.20
CA LEU A 33 2.37 13.86 10.73
C LEU A 33 3.61 13.10 10.23
N ARG A 34 4.77 13.32 10.86
CA ARG A 34 6.00 12.58 10.52
C ARG A 34 5.84 11.09 10.81
N THR A 35 5.28 10.73 11.96
CA THR A 35 5.04 9.33 12.34
C THR A 35 4.06 8.65 11.38
N ILE A 36 2.95 9.32 11.04
CA ILE A 36 1.95 8.81 10.10
C ILE A 36 2.57 8.58 8.72
N ASN A 37 3.33 9.55 8.21
CA ASN A 37 4.00 9.42 6.93
C ASN A 37 5.02 8.26 6.93
N THR A 38 5.80 8.09 8.00
CA THR A 38 6.72 6.94 8.14
C THR A 38 5.98 5.61 8.13
N LEU A 39 4.88 5.50 8.90
CA LEU A 39 4.08 4.29 8.97
C LEU A 39 3.43 3.97 7.62
N ARG A 40 2.96 4.98 6.92
CA ARG A 40 2.40 4.86 5.56
C ARG A 40 3.44 4.35 4.57
N LEU A 41 4.64 4.94 4.56
CA LEU A 41 5.74 4.49 3.72
C LEU A 41 6.13 3.04 4.02
N GLY A 42 6.10 2.65 5.31
CA GLY A 42 6.28 1.27 5.73
C GLY A 42 5.21 0.34 5.14
N ALA A 43 3.93 0.72 5.22
CA ALA A 43 2.82 -0.04 4.64
C ALA A 43 2.96 -0.17 3.11
N THR A 44 3.32 0.90 2.40
CA THR A 44 3.57 0.86 0.95
C THR A 44 4.75 -0.04 0.58
N ALA A 45 5.84 -0.01 1.35
CA ALA A 45 6.98 -0.89 1.13
C ALA A 45 6.63 -2.37 1.37
N LEU A 46 5.83 -2.65 2.41
CA LEU A 46 5.31 -3.98 2.70
C LEU A 46 4.41 -4.47 1.56
N ALA A 47 3.48 -3.63 1.08
CA ALA A 47 2.61 -3.93 -0.06
C ALA A 47 3.41 -4.24 -1.33
N LEU A 48 4.47 -3.47 -1.60
CA LEU A 48 5.39 -3.71 -2.72
C LEU A 48 6.09 -5.07 -2.59
N GLY A 49 6.58 -5.43 -1.41
CA GLY A 49 7.25 -6.72 -1.18
C GLY A 49 6.30 -7.92 -1.34
N MET A 50 5.08 -7.81 -0.80
CA MET A 50 4.06 -8.85 -0.95
C MET A 50 3.63 -9.00 -2.42
N SER A 51 3.36 -7.90 -3.12
CA SER A 51 2.96 -7.93 -4.53
C SER A 51 4.05 -8.49 -5.45
N LEU A 52 5.33 -8.19 -5.22
CA LEU A 52 6.44 -8.82 -5.96
C LEU A 52 6.47 -10.34 -5.75
N THR A 53 6.19 -10.80 -4.54
CA THR A 53 6.14 -12.24 -4.22
C THR A 53 4.94 -12.91 -4.89
N VAL A 54 3.78 -12.25 -4.91
CA VAL A 54 2.58 -12.71 -5.64
C VAL A 54 2.87 -12.79 -7.15
N LEU A 55 3.49 -11.76 -7.72
CA LEU A 55 3.86 -11.72 -9.13
C LEU A 55 4.85 -12.85 -9.47
N GLY A 56 5.88 -13.05 -8.63
CA GLY A 56 6.88 -14.09 -8.85
C GLY A 56 6.30 -15.50 -8.77
N THR A 57 5.46 -15.78 -7.76
CA THR A 57 4.81 -17.09 -7.60
C THR A 57 3.81 -17.36 -8.72
N SER A 58 2.91 -16.42 -8.99
CA SER A 58 1.88 -16.57 -10.03
C SER A 58 2.49 -16.56 -11.44
N GLY A 59 3.48 -15.72 -11.69
CA GLY A 59 4.22 -15.67 -12.95
C GLY A 59 5.00 -16.96 -13.23
N ASN A 60 5.63 -17.55 -12.21
CA ASN A 60 6.25 -18.86 -12.38
C ASN A 60 5.23 -19.94 -12.74
N THR A 61 4.04 -19.94 -12.13
CA THR A 61 3.00 -20.92 -12.49
C THR A 61 2.54 -20.77 -13.95
N LEU A 62 2.38 -19.54 -14.44
CA LEU A 62 1.97 -19.28 -15.81
C LEU A 62 3.07 -19.65 -16.82
N ARG A 63 4.34 -19.37 -16.48
CA ARG A 63 5.48 -19.79 -17.30
C ARG A 63 5.56 -21.31 -17.44
N VAL A 64 5.44 -22.05 -16.34
CA VAL A 64 5.46 -23.53 -16.37
C VAL A 64 4.29 -24.06 -17.20
N TYR A 65 3.11 -23.42 -17.11
CA TYR A 65 1.99 -23.76 -17.96
C TYR A 65 2.32 -23.57 -19.43
N GLU A 66 2.81 -22.41 -19.85
CA GLU A 66 3.16 -22.17 -21.26
C GLU A 66 4.25 -23.12 -21.77
N GLU A 67 5.24 -23.46 -20.93
CA GLU A 67 6.34 -24.38 -21.30
C GLU A 67 5.88 -25.84 -21.40
N THR A 68 4.85 -26.25 -20.65
CA THR A 68 4.39 -27.66 -20.57
C THR A 68 3.03 -27.90 -21.21
N HIS A 69 2.36 -26.84 -21.65
CA HIS A 69 1.12 -26.91 -22.39
C HIS A 69 1.41 -27.36 -23.83
N VAL A 70 0.83 -28.48 -24.21
CA VAL A 70 0.92 -29.01 -25.58
C VAL A 70 -0.48 -28.97 -26.16
N SER A 71 -0.66 -28.21 -27.24
CA SER A 71 -1.91 -28.20 -28.00
C SER A 71 -2.08 -29.52 -28.79
N THR A 72 -3.32 -29.97 -28.91
CA THR A 72 -3.74 -31.12 -29.73
C THR A 72 -3.24 -30.96 -31.18
N PRO A 73 -2.69 -32.02 -31.81
CA PRO A 73 -3.18 -33.40 -31.78
C PRO A 73 -2.37 -34.39 -30.92
N HIS A 74 -1.49 -33.94 -30.02
CA HIS A 74 -0.66 -34.83 -29.21
C HIS A 74 -1.47 -35.48 -28.06
N TYR A 75 -1.35 -36.80 -27.91
CA TYR A 75 -2.23 -37.65 -27.09
C TYR A 75 -2.02 -37.62 -25.56
N LEU A 76 -1.18 -36.73 -25.02
CA LEU A 76 -0.96 -36.62 -23.57
C LEU A 76 -0.98 -35.16 -23.09
N PRO A 77 -2.15 -34.49 -23.11
CA PRO A 77 -2.28 -33.19 -22.50
C PRO A 77 -2.12 -33.33 -20.98
N LEU A 78 -1.05 -32.75 -20.46
CA LEU A 78 -0.75 -32.73 -19.02
C LEU A 78 -1.72 -31.83 -18.23
N TRP A 79 -2.37 -30.92 -18.94
CA TRP A 79 -3.36 -29.96 -18.44
C TRP A 79 -4.73 -30.27 -19.05
N PRO A 80 -5.83 -30.08 -18.31
CA PRO A 80 -7.18 -30.30 -18.84
C PRO A 80 -7.52 -29.30 -19.96
N GLU A 81 -8.31 -29.71 -20.96
CA GLU A 81 -8.73 -28.83 -22.08
C GLU A 81 -9.57 -27.63 -21.61
N HIS A 82 -10.43 -27.84 -20.61
CA HIS A 82 -11.30 -26.80 -20.06
C HIS A 82 -10.76 -26.33 -18.72
N PHE A 83 -9.85 -25.37 -18.78
CA PHE A 83 -9.11 -24.91 -17.62
C PHE A 83 -9.24 -23.40 -17.42
N ASN A 84 -9.59 -22.98 -16.20
CA ASN A 84 -9.77 -21.56 -15.90
C ASN A 84 -8.48 -20.93 -15.39
N ILE A 85 -7.75 -20.27 -16.30
CA ILE A 85 -6.53 -19.51 -15.99
C ILE A 85 -6.80 -18.11 -15.41
N ARG A 86 -8.05 -17.63 -15.45
CA ARG A 86 -8.41 -16.25 -15.12
C ARG A 86 -8.03 -15.85 -13.68
N PRO A 87 -8.16 -16.71 -12.65
CA PRO A 87 -7.70 -16.39 -11.29
C PRO A 87 -6.22 -16.03 -11.21
N THR A 88 -5.37 -16.84 -11.85
CA THR A 88 -3.92 -16.62 -11.85
C THR A 88 -3.56 -15.37 -12.64
N VAL A 89 -4.21 -15.15 -13.80
CA VAL A 89 -4.02 -13.93 -14.59
C VAL A 89 -4.45 -12.69 -13.81
N SER A 90 -5.55 -12.77 -13.04
CA SER A 90 -6.00 -11.68 -12.17
C SER A 90 -5.01 -11.36 -11.05
N LEU A 91 -4.39 -12.38 -10.43
CA LEU A 91 -3.32 -12.21 -9.44
C LEU A 91 -2.10 -11.52 -10.06
N VAL A 92 -1.66 -11.95 -11.25
CA VAL A 92 -0.56 -11.33 -11.98
C VAL A 92 -0.89 -9.87 -12.30
N ALA A 93 -2.02 -9.60 -12.95
CA ALA A 93 -2.42 -8.24 -13.32
C ALA A 93 -2.57 -7.34 -12.08
N GLY A 94 -3.25 -7.81 -11.04
CA GLY A 94 -3.44 -7.07 -9.78
C GLY A 94 -2.11 -6.73 -9.11
N SER A 95 -1.18 -7.69 -9.06
CA SER A 95 0.16 -7.46 -8.49
C SER A 95 0.96 -6.41 -9.27
N VAL A 96 0.88 -6.38 -10.61
CA VAL A 96 1.52 -5.36 -11.44
C VAL A 96 0.97 -3.96 -11.12
N PHE A 97 -0.35 -3.81 -10.99
CA PHE A 97 -0.95 -2.52 -10.62
C PHE A 97 -0.48 -2.04 -9.23
N ILE A 98 -0.45 -2.94 -8.24
CA ILE A 98 0.03 -2.63 -6.89
C ILE A 98 1.50 -2.20 -6.92
N ILE A 99 2.35 -2.91 -7.68
CA ILE A 99 3.77 -2.59 -7.82
C ILE A 99 3.94 -1.19 -8.43
N LEU A 100 3.27 -0.90 -9.54
CA LEU A 100 3.36 0.40 -10.21
C LEU A 100 2.87 1.53 -9.30
N ALA A 101 1.73 1.34 -8.62
CA ALA A 101 1.18 2.31 -7.68
C ALA A 101 2.12 2.55 -6.48
N SER A 102 2.71 1.49 -5.94
CA SER A 102 3.65 1.55 -4.81
C SER A 102 4.94 2.25 -5.19
N ILE A 103 5.53 1.92 -6.35
CA ILE A 103 6.72 2.59 -6.88
C ILE A 103 6.43 4.08 -7.10
N ALA A 104 5.32 4.41 -7.76
CA ALA A 104 4.94 5.81 -7.97
C ALA A 104 4.79 6.58 -6.65
N SER A 105 4.13 5.99 -5.65
CA SER A 105 3.99 6.56 -4.30
C SER A 105 5.34 6.81 -3.62
N LEU A 106 6.24 5.82 -3.64
CA LEU A 106 7.58 5.94 -3.06
C LEU A 106 8.44 6.98 -3.79
N CYS A 107 8.39 7.03 -5.12
CA CYS A 107 9.08 8.03 -5.93
C CYS A 107 8.57 9.45 -5.61
N CYS A 108 7.24 9.65 -5.54
CA CYS A 108 6.65 10.93 -5.16
C CYS A 108 7.07 11.39 -3.76
N SER A 109 7.28 10.46 -2.82
CA SER A 109 7.75 10.79 -1.46
C SER A 109 9.24 11.19 -1.42
N LYS A 110 10.08 10.55 -2.24
CA LYS A 110 11.54 10.78 -2.25
C LYS A 110 11.95 12.02 -3.04
N ILE A 111 11.26 12.31 -4.15
CA ILE A 111 11.60 13.43 -5.02
C ILE A 111 11.08 14.73 -4.39
N THR A 112 11.98 15.55 -3.83
CA THR A 112 11.68 16.82 -3.16
C THR A 112 10.86 17.77 -4.03
N THR A 113 11.13 17.82 -5.33
CA THR A 113 10.39 18.63 -6.31
C THR A 113 8.92 18.22 -6.45
N LEU A 114 8.62 16.92 -6.37
CA LEU A 114 7.24 16.40 -6.43
C LEU A 114 6.57 16.49 -5.06
N ARG A 115 7.33 16.27 -3.98
CA ARG A 115 6.87 16.44 -2.61
C ARG A 115 6.43 17.88 -2.31
N ASN A 116 7.10 18.88 -2.87
CA ASN A 116 6.74 20.29 -2.70
C ASN A 116 5.45 20.67 -3.42
N LYS A 117 5.01 19.88 -4.42
CA LYS A 117 3.68 20.03 -5.05
C LYS A 117 2.66 19.27 -4.19
N THR A 118 2.17 19.94 -3.15
CA THR A 118 1.25 19.39 -2.14
C THR A 118 0.02 18.70 -2.74
N THR A 119 -0.51 19.20 -3.86
CA THR A 119 -1.66 18.60 -4.56
C THR A 119 -1.33 17.22 -5.13
N LEU A 120 -0.19 17.06 -5.79
CA LEU A 120 0.25 15.80 -6.41
C LEU A 120 0.69 14.77 -5.36
N HIS A 121 1.40 15.20 -4.32
CA HIS A 121 1.79 14.30 -3.23
C HIS A 121 0.56 13.76 -2.50
N THR A 122 -0.44 14.62 -2.24
CA THR A 122 -1.66 14.23 -1.52
C THR A 122 -2.56 13.32 -2.36
N SER A 123 -2.68 13.56 -3.67
CA SER A 123 -3.46 12.68 -4.55
C SER A 123 -2.83 11.30 -4.69
N THR A 124 -1.52 11.22 -4.91
CA THR A 124 -0.80 9.95 -5.07
C THR A 124 -0.82 9.13 -3.77
N THR A 125 -0.73 9.82 -2.62
CA THR A 125 -0.80 9.22 -1.29
C THR A 125 -2.10 8.44 -1.04
N LEU A 126 -3.22 8.92 -1.56
CA LEU A 126 -4.52 8.27 -1.41
C LEU A 126 -4.80 7.27 -2.54
N ALA A 127 -4.40 7.61 -3.77
CA ALA A 127 -4.66 6.79 -4.94
C ALA A 127 -3.94 5.45 -4.89
N ALA A 128 -2.68 5.41 -4.42
CA ALA A 128 -1.90 4.18 -4.40
C ALA A 128 -2.57 3.05 -3.58
N PRO A 129 -2.91 3.25 -2.29
CA PRO A 129 -3.56 2.20 -1.52
C PRO A 129 -5.02 1.95 -1.92
N ALA A 130 -5.70 2.91 -2.56
CA ALA A 130 -7.02 2.66 -3.16
C ALA A 130 -6.95 1.69 -4.34
N ILE A 131 -6.00 1.92 -5.26
CA ILE A 131 -5.75 1.04 -6.40
C ILE A 131 -5.36 -0.35 -5.89
N GLY A 132 -4.49 -0.44 -4.88
CA GLY A 132 -4.08 -1.71 -4.32
C GLY A 132 -5.20 -2.48 -3.62
N LEU A 133 -6.09 -1.77 -2.91
CA LEU A 133 -7.28 -2.38 -2.31
C LEU A 133 -8.23 -2.95 -3.38
N ILE A 134 -8.52 -2.17 -4.44
CA ILE A 134 -9.39 -2.63 -5.53
C ILE A 134 -8.77 -3.84 -6.25
N ALA A 135 -7.48 -3.75 -6.58
CA ALA A 135 -6.77 -4.83 -7.26
C ALA A 135 -6.76 -6.13 -6.43
N SER A 136 -6.44 -6.05 -5.14
CA SER A 136 -6.43 -7.21 -4.23
C SER A 136 -7.81 -7.82 -4.06
N LEU A 137 -8.87 -7.00 -3.91
CA LEU A 137 -10.24 -7.49 -3.84
C LEU A 137 -10.64 -8.24 -5.12
N ILE A 138 -10.36 -7.67 -6.30
CA ILE A 138 -10.65 -8.32 -7.59
C ILE A 138 -9.91 -9.66 -7.67
N SER A 139 -8.61 -9.71 -7.38
CA SER A 139 -7.84 -10.96 -7.45
C SER A 139 -8.41 -12.04 -6.51
N VAL A 140 -8.75 -11.68 -5.27
CA VAL A 140 -9.31 -12.62 -4.28
C VAL A 140 -10.70 -13.10 -4.70
N ILE A 141 -11.56 -12.19 -5.19
CA ILE A 141 -12.91 -12.54 -5.66
C ILE A 141 -12.82 -13.51 -6.85
N PHE A 142 -11.99 -13.22 -7.85
CA PHE A 142 -11.82 -14.10 -9.01
C PHE A 142 -11.30 -15.48 -8.60
N PHE A 143 -10.39 -15.55 -7.63
CA PHE A 143 -9.89 -16.81 -7.11
C PHE A 143 -11.00 -17.64 -6.48
N TYR A 144 -11.74 -17.09 -5.51
CA TYR A 144 -12.78 -17.84 -4.82
C TYR A 144 -13.99 -18.15 -5.72
N ALA A 145 -14.36 -17.24 -6.62
CA ALA A 145 -15.46 -17.46 -7.56
C ALA A 145 -15.14 -18.56 -8.59
N ALA A 146 -13.89 -18.67 -9.03
CA ALA A 146 -13.49 -19.76 -9.92
C ALA A 146 -13.29 -21.07 -9.16
N ASN A 147 -12.78 -21.02 -7.92
CA ASN A 147 -12.54 -22.20 -7.10
C ASN A 147 -13.82 -22.80 -6.51
N SER A 148 -14.95 -22.07 -6.49
CA SER A 148 -16.25 -22.61 -6.06
C SER A 148 -16.95 -23.45 -7.14
N SER A 149 -16.40 -23.52 -8.35
CA SER A 149 -16.98 -24.27 -9.46
C SER A 149 -16.57 -25.74 -9.38
N ASP A 150 -17.53 -26.65 -9.23
CA ASP A 150 -17.26 -28.10 -9.23
C ASP A 150 -16.98 -28.67 -10.63
N THR A 151 -17.26 -27.89 -11.68
CA THR A 151 -17.22 -28.31 -13.08
C THR A 151 -15.96 -27.87 -13.83
N VAL A 152 -15.18 -26.92 -13.30
CA VAL A 152 -14.04 -26.33 -14.00
C VAL A 152 -12.83 -26.27 -13.09
N ASP A 153 -11.75 -26.93 -13.49
CA ASP A 153 -10.49 -26.89 -12.73
C ASP A 153 -9.75 -25.57 -12.93
N THR A 154 -9.12 -25.10 -11.85
CA THR A 154 -8.21 -23.95 -11.82
C THR A 154 -6.77 -24.43 -11.60
N PHE A 155 -5.79 -23.55 -11.77
CA PHE A 155 -4.39 -23.85 -11.44
C PHE A 155 -4.20 -24.38 -10.03
N ALA A 156 -4.85 -23.76 -9.05
CA ALA A 156 -4.73 -24.17 -7.66
C ALA A 156 -5.37 -25.56 -7.45
N SER A 157 -6.58 -25.79 -7.95
CA SER A 157 -7.27 -27.08 -7.74
C SER A 157 -6.52 -28.24 -8.43
N TRP A 158 -6.09 -28.03 -9.68
CA TRP A 158 -5.41 -29.06 -10.47
C TRP A 158 -4.03 -29.40 -9.90
N THR A 159 -3.17 -28.41 -9.69
CA THR A 159 -1.81 -28.65 -9.19
C THR A 159 -1.80 -29.26 -7.79
N CYS A 160 -2.79 -28.93 -6.96
CA CYS A 160 -2.93 -29.53 -5.64
C CYS A 160 -3.53 -30.94 -5.66
N ARG A 161 -4.42 -31.26 -6.61
CA ARG A 161 -4.94 -32.63 -6.79
C ARG A 161 -3.82 -33.61 -7.11
N TRP A 162 -2.83 -33.18 -7.88
CA TRP A 162 -1.69 -34.01 -8.31
C TRP A 162 -0.42 -33.77 -7.49
N ARG A 163 -0.51 -33.07 -6.34
CA ARG A 163 0.64 -32.66 -5.52
C ARG A 163 1.55 -33.83 -5.13
N ASP A 164 0.96 -34.98 -4.85
CA ASP A 164 1.67 -36.13 -4.31
C ASP A 164 2.28 -37.02 -5.41
N ILE A 165 2.10 -36.67 -6.70
CA ILE A 165 2.77 -37.32 -7.81
C ILE A 165 4.17 -36.73 -7.97
N PRO A 166 5.25 -37.50 -7.73
CA PRO A 166 6.61 -37.02 -7.92
C PRO A 166 6.90 -36.91 -9.42
N MET A 167 7.35 -35.73 -9.84
CA MET A 167 7.78 -35.46 -11.21
C MET A 167 9.28 -35.18 -11.21
N GLY A 168 10.03 -35.93 -12.03
CA GLY A 168 11.48 -35.73 -12.20
C GLY A 168 11.83 -34.58 -13.16
N GLN A 169 10.82 -34.02 -13.84
CA GLN A 169 10.90 -32.87 -14.73
C GLN A 169 9.71 -31.96 -14.44
N GLN A 170 9.72 -30.73 -14.96
CA GLN A 170 8.54 -29.85 -14.83
C GLN A 170 7.30 -30.49 -15.47
N PRO A 171 6.11 -30.28 -14.90
CA PRO A 171 5.78 -29.46 -13.73
C PRO A 171 5.95 -30.20 -12.39
N HIS A 172 6.59 -29.54 -11.43
CA HIS A 172 6.66 -30.03 -10.05
C HIS A 172 5.37 -29.66 -9.29
N TRP A 173 4.37 -30.55 -9.33
CA TRP A 173 3.00 -30.28 -8.83
C TRP A 173 2.94 -29.74 -7.41
N GLY A 174 3.67 -30.35 -6.46
CA GLY A 174 3.63 -29.90 -5.08
C GLY A 174 4.21 -28.51 -4.85
N THR A 175 5.26 -28.14 -5.60
CA THR A 175 5.82 -26.79 -5.56
C THR A 175 4.83 -25.79 -6.13
N LEU A 176 4.20 -26.09 -7.27
CA LEU A 176 3.20 -25.22 -7.89
C LEU A 176 1.98 -25.03 -6.98
N CYS A 177 1.46 -26.10 -6.38
CA CYS A 177 0.37 -26.03 -5.42
C CYS A 177 0.70 -25.07 -4.27
N ARG A 178 1.90 -25.20 -3.68
CA ARG A 178 2.34 -24.32 -2.59
C ARG A 178 2.51 -22.87 -3.04
N GLN A 179 3.02 -22.65 -4.25
CA GLN A 179 3.16 -21.30 -4.83
C GLN A 179 1.81 -20.64 -5.07
N SER A 180 0.82 -21.36 -5.60
CA SER A 180 -0.53 -20.83 -5.84
C SER A 180 -1.21 -20.39 -4.53
N TYR A 181 -1.13 -21.21 -3.47
CA TYR A 181 -1.67 -20.83 -2.17
C TYR A 181 -0.88 -19.71 -1.50
N ALA A 182 0.46 -19.68 -1.65
CA ALA A 182 1.26 -18.57 -1.15
C ALA A 182 0.86 -17.24 -1.80
N GLY A 183 0.67 -17.23 -3.13
CA GLY A 183 0.16 -16.07 -3.85
C GLY A 183 -1.21 -15.62 -3.36
N LEU A 184 -2.13 -16.56 -3.14
CA LEU A 184 -3.46 -16.26 -2.58
C LEU A 184 -3.38 -15.67 -1.17
N TYR A 185 -2.63 -16.30 -0.26
CA TYR A 185 -2.53 -15.81 1.12
C TYR A 185 -1.93 -14.40 1.19
N LEU A 186 -0.92 -14.12 0.37
CA LEU A 186 -0.36 -12.77 0.26
C LEU A 186 -1.35 -11.77 -0.33
N ALA A 187 -2.15 -12.16 -1.33
CA ALA A 187 -3.22 -11.32 -1.87
C ALA A 187 -4.32 -11.03 -0.82
N VAL A 188 -4.65 -11.99 0.03
CA VAL A 188 -5.58 -11.77 1.16
C VAL A 188 -4.97 -10.86 2.22
N LEU A 189 -3.69 -11.04 2.56
CA LEU A 189 -2.98 -10.17 3.52
C LEU A 189 -2.74 -8.74 2.99
N LEU A 190 -2.73 -8.55 1.67
CA LEU A 190 -2.68 -7.23 1.06
C LEU A 190 -3.92 -6.38 1.43
N ILE A 191 -5.11 -6.98 1.54
CA ILE A 191 -6.35 -6.25 1.87
C ILE A 191 -6.22 -5.42 3.17
N PRO A 192 -5.90 -6.00 4.35
CA PRO A 192 -5.75 -5.22 5.57
C PRO A 192 -4.60 -4.22 5.50
N VAL A 193 -3.53 -4.54 4.76
CA VAL A 193 -2.39 -3.62 4.59
C VAL A 193 -2.80 -2.37 3.81
N GLU A 194 -3.57 -2.53 2.74
CA GLU A 194 -4.08 -1.41 1.94
C GLU A 194 -5.16 -0.63 2.69
N VAL A 195 -6.00 -1.29 3.49
CA VAL A 195 -6.96 -0.61 4.40
C VAL A 195 -6.22 0.25 5.42
N VAL A 196 -5.15 -0.25 6.03
CA VAL A 196 -4.30 0.53 6.94
C VAL A 196 -3.64 1.69 6.19
N GLY A 197 -3.11 1.44 4.98
CA GLY A 197 -2.52 2.48 4.13
C GLY A 197 -3.50 3.62 3.82
N LEU A 198 -4.74 3.29 3.45
CA LEU A 198 -5.82 4.26 3.23
C LEU A 198 -6.18 5.02 4.49
N GLY A 199 -6.33 4.32 5.62
CA GLY A 199 -6.62 4.93 6.91
C GLY A 199 -5.56 5.98 7.30
N LEU A 200 -4.28 5.64 7.11
CA LEU A 200 -3.16 6.56 7.37
C LEU A 200 -3.16 7.75 6.41
N ALA A 201 -3.44 7.55 5.13
CA ALA A 201 -3.55 8.64 4.15
C ALA A 201 -4.66 9.63 4.49
N VAL A 202 -5.85 9.14 4.88
CA VAL A 202 -6.98 9.98 5.31
C VAL A 202 -6.63 10.73 6.60
N TRP A 203 -5.98 10.05 7.55
CA TRP A 203 -5.56 10.67 8.81
C TRP A 203 -4.53 11.77 8.58
N GLU A 204 -3.53 11.52 7.74
CA GLU A 204 -2.51 12.51 7.36
C GLU A 204 -3.15 13.75 6.75
N LYS A 205 -4.08 13.57 5.79
CA LYS A 205 -4.83 14.67 5.18
C LYS A 205 -5.63 15.47 6.21
N LYS A 206 -6.31 14.77 7.13
CA LYS A 206 -7.10 15.41 8.20
C LYS A 206 -6.20 16.26 9.10
N VAL A 207 -5.11 15.69 9.63
CA VAL A 207 -4.18 16.42 10.52
C VAL A 207 -3.47 17.55 9.78
N GLY A 208 -3.10 17.35 8.51
CA GLY A 208 -2.49 18.37 7.65
C GLY A 208 -3.40 19.59 7.49
N GLY A 209 -4.69 19.36 7.16
CA GLY A 209 -5.67 20.44 7.02
C GLY A 209 -5.87 21.24 8.32
N TYR A 210 -5.86 20.58 9.49
CA TYR A 210 -5.87 21.31 10.77
C TYR A 210 -4.64 22.20 10.92
N VAL A 211 -3.44 21.67 10.67
CA VAL A 211 -2.18 22.42 10.79
C VAL A 211 -2.13 23.63 9.85
N GLU A 212 -2.54 23.46 8.60
CA GLU A 212 -2.61 24.54 7.60
C GLU A 212 -3.60 25.62 8.01
N GLY A 213 -4.80 25.25 8.48
CA GLY A 213 -5.80 26.20 8.97
C GLY A 213 -5.31 27.04 10.15
N TYR A 214 -4.65 26.41 11.13
CA TYR A 214 -4.05 27.11 12.27
C TYR A 214 -2.93 28.07 11.83
N GLN A 215 -2.08 27.68 10.89
CA GLN A 215 -1.02 28.55 10.37
C GLN A 215 -1.58 29.71 9.55
N GLY A 216 -2.65 29.48 8.78
CA GLY A 216 -3.33 30.53 8.01
C GLY A 216 -3.98 31.58 8.92
N ALA A 217 -4.66 31.15 9.99
CA ALA A 217 -5.23 32.05 10.98
C ALA A 217 -4.17 32.90 11.68
N ARG A 218 -3.00 32.32 12.02
CA ARG A 218 -1.87 33.04 12.63
C ARG A 218 -1.26 34.12 11.71
N LYS A 219 -1.29 33.93 10.39
CA LYS A 219 -0.73 34.87 9.41
C LYS A 219 -1.70 35.98 9.00
N SER A 220 -2.97 35.94 9.42
CA SER A 220 -3.94 36.98 9.08
C SER A 220 -3.64 38.28 9.83
N PRO A 221 -3.64 39.44 9.15
CA PRO A 221 -3.23 40.73 9.71
C PRO A 221 -4.17 41.30 10.78
N ALA A 222 -5.28 40.64 11.10
CA ALA A 222 -6.21 41.08 12.15
C ALA A 222 -5.67 40.89 13.59
N LEU A 223 -4.49 40.25 13.75
CA LEU A 223 -3.82 39.98 15.02
C LEU A 223 -2.36 40.48 15.08
N SER A 224 -1.95 41.30 14.11
CA SER A 224 -0.62 41.94 14.05
C SER A 224 -0.68 43.42 14.40
#